data_AF-A0A1B7Z8G6-F1
#
_entry.id   AF-A0A1B7Z8G6-F1
#
_cell.length_a   1.000
_cell.length_b   1.000
_cell.length_c   1.000
_cell.angle_alpha   90.00
_cell.angle_beta   90.00
_cell.angle_gamma   90.00
#
_symmetry.space_group_name_H-M   'P 1'
#
loop_
_entity.id
_entity.type
_entity.pdbx_description
1 polymer ?
#
loop_
_entity_poly.entity_id
_entity_poly.type
_entity_poly.pdbx_seq_one_letter_code
_entity_poly.pdbx_strand_id
1 'polypeptide(L)'
;MKKLILLVTFTLLLASIGTAQSTPKVFTKGAMNTMDSTYDLKIWLDTLPDKSNLFAMGPYDKMKGEITVFDGKPFFASAFKEGKMVISQSWDIRSPFFVYSNVKHWVEYNLEGPLNTIEEIQEKVAKIAESEGYDIKEPFAFRISGEFDQITAHIVTPRNADVEGYRPDVKSQDFSFKNEIGQIIGFYSEKHQGIFTGSKSFIHVHYLRDDQTFMGHLDKITTANKLFKLYLPKKQTSVKTGMRVNDTDFSKGRLGNIQNIDLDDLVKFHGHLCDGLVVGHLGLQQALQKLYPNGIIDRTNTRIVSNSSPCLTDAAIFTTGGRYQFNSFYVSNDMDALFTVQRLDTKKAYTVKMKKGLKPKEIDKLGALAVSEELHACDLNRLKQLEDDFTEILLTTDPKDNFIVTEIVDFKWNPVLKNDYIKTDILNKNKSNCTQ
;
A
#
# COMPACT_ATOMS: atom_id res chain seq x y z
N MET A 1 25.44 -54.10 -35.60
CA MET A 1 24.30 -53.47 -34.90
C MET A 1 24.84 -52.69 -33.70
N LYS A 2 25.11 -51.38 -33.84
CA LYS A 2 25.51 -50.51 -32.72
C LYS A 2 24.31 -49.65 -32.36
N LYS A 3 23.73 -49.85 -31.16
CA LYS A 3 22.64 -49.02 -30.63
C LYS A 3 23.25 -47.74 -30.07
N LEU A 4 22.87 -46.60 -30.63
CA LEU A 4 23.18 -45.27 -30.12
C LEU A 4 22.17 -44.95 -29.00
N ILE A 5 22.63 -44.84 -27.77
CA ILE A 5 21.80 -44.41 -26.63
C ILE A 5 21.85 -42.89 -26.58
N LEU A 6 20.73 -42.25 -26.91
CA LEU A 6 20.56 -40.80 -26.80
C LEU A 6 20.21 -40.46 -25.35
N LEU A 7 21.15 -39.85 -24.63
CA LEU A 7 20.96 -39.37 -23.27
C LEU A 7 20.26 -38.00 -23.33
N VAL A 8 18.96 -37.95 -23.03
CA VAL A 8 18.21 -36.69 -22.93
C VAL A 8 18.37 -36.16 -21.50
N THR A 9 19.20 -35.14 -21.32
CA THR A 9 19.33 -34.39 -20.08
C THR A 9 18.12 -33.47 -19.91
N PHE A 10 17.24 -33.82 -18.97
CA PHE A 10 16.09 -32.99 -18.59
C PHE A 10 16.56 -31.89 -17.63
N THR A 11 16.92 -30.71 -18.17
CA THR A 11 17.14 -29.52 -17.35
C THR A 11 15.80 -29.06 -16.77
N LEU A 12 15.59 -29.27 -15.47
CA LEU A 12 14.53 -28.62 -14.72
C LEU A 12 14.74 -27.10 -14.81
N LEU A 13 13.90 -26.40 -15.58
CA LEU A 13 13.69 -24.97 -15.40
C LEU A 13 13.02 -24.79 -14.03
N LEU A 14 13.81 -24.42 -13.02
CA LEU A 14 13.26 -23.76 -11.84
C LEU A 14 12.71 -22.41 -12.31
N ALA A 15 11.41 -22.37 -12.57
CA ALA A 15 10.70 -21.10 -12.66
C ALA A 15 10.81 -20.45 -11.27
N SER A 16 11.71 -19.50 -11.14
CA SER A 16 11.72 -18.54 -10.05
C SER A 16 10.37 -17.83 -10.09
N ILE A 17 9.47 -18.25 -9.21
CA ILE A 17 8.21 -17.56 -8.95
C ILE A 17 8.63 -16.21 -8.35
N GLY A 18 8.72 -15.18 -9.21
CA GLY A 18 8.92 -13.82 -8.76
C GLY A 18 7.78 -13.49 -7.80
N THR A 19 8.11 -13.24 -6.54
CA THR A 19 7.16 -12.63 -5.60
C THR A 19 6.71 -11.32 -6.21
N ALA A 20 5.42 -11.16 -6.45
CA ALA A 20 4.87 -9.90 -6.92
C ALA A 20 5.25 -8.81 -5.93
N GLN A 21 6.12 -7.91 -6.35
CA GLN A 21 6.63 -6.84 -5.54
C GLN A 21 5.66 -5.67 -5.64
N SER A 22 5.16 -5.19 -4.49
CA SER A 22 4.37 -3.96 -4.47
C SER A 22 5.22 -2.83 -3.90
N THR A 23 5.46 -1.79 -4.70
CA THR A 23 5.82 -0.47 -4.19
C THR A 23 4.55 0.26 -3.74
N PRO A 24 4.66 1.30 -2.89
CA PRO A 24 3.54 2.19 -2.61
C PRO A 24 2.90 2.67 -3.90
N LYS A 25 1.57 2.56 -3.96
CA LYS A 25 0.81 2.89 -5.16
C LYS A 25 0.96 4.38 -5.50
N VAL A 26 1.11 4.67 -6.79
CA VAL A 26 1.04 6.04 -7.32
C VAL A 26 -0.38 6.30 -7.80
N PHE A 27 -0.94 7.41 -7.34
CA PHE A 27 -2.27 7.88 -7.72
C PHE A 27 -2.18 9.12 -8.58
N THR A 28 -3.13 9.27 -9.48
CA THR A 28 -3.24 10.42 -10.38
C THR A 28 -4.66 10.98 -10.36
N LYS A 29 -4.80 12.30 -10.50
CA LYS A 29 -6.07 13.00 -10.71
C LYS A 29 -5.88 14.01 -11.84
N GLY A 30 -6.81 14.05 -12.79
CA GLY A 30 -6.65 14.86 -14.00
C GLY A 30 -5.51 14.38 -14.90
N ALA A 31 -5.28 15.08 -16.01
CA ALA A 31 -4.21 14.77 -16.95
C ALA A 31 -3.82 16.01 -17.77
N MET A 32 -2.52 16.22 -17.97
CA MET A 32 -1.98 17.36 -18.71
C MET A 32 -2.53 17.45 -20.15
N ASN A 33 -2.68 16.31 -20.82
CA ASN A 33 -3.17 16.20 -22.20
C ASN A 33 -4.70 16.41 -22.35
N THR A 34 -5.43 16.46 -21.24
CA THR A 34 -6.88 16.74 -21.22
C THR A 34 -7.21 18.17 -20.81
N MET A 35 -6.21 18.97 -20.45
CA MET A 35 -6.44 20.36 -20.07
C MET A 35 -6.83 21.21 -21.28
N ASP A 36 -7.91 21.96 -21.13
CA ASP A 36 -8.31 23.01 -22.05
C ASP A 36 -7.88 24.40 -21.50
N SER A 37 -8.43 25.47 -22.07
CA SER A 37 -8.13 26.84 -21.65
C SER A 37 -8.77 27.25 -20.31
N THR A 38 -9.69 26.44 -19.75
CA THR A 38 -10.35 26.76 -18.47
C THR A 38 -9.56 26.26 -17.26
N TYR A 39 -8.67 25.27 -17.48
CA TYR A 39 -7.87 24.62 -16.44
C TYR A 39 -8.72 24.11 -15.28
N ASP A 40 -9.79 23.41 -15.59
CA ASP A 40 -10.71 22.85 -14.60
C ASP A 40 -9.99 22.08 -13.49
N LEU A 41 -10.29 22.44 -12.24
CA LEU A 41 -9.70 21.84 -11.05
C LEU A 41 -10.24 20.42 -10.84
N LYS A 42 -9.34 19.45 -10.71
CA LYS A 42 -9.69 18.01 -10.58
C LYS A 42 -9.45 17.46 -9.19
N ILE A 43 -8.70 18.16 -8.35
CA ILE A 43 -8.47 17.79 -6.95
C ILE A 43 -8.41 19.02 -6.05
N TRP A 44 -8.95 18.87 -4.85
CA TRP A 44 -8.73 19.78 -3.72
C TRP A 44 -7.91 19.03 -2.68
N LEU A 45 -6.71 19.51 -2.37
CA LEU A 45 -5.74 18.77 -1.56
C LEU A 45 -6.24 18.47 -0.14
N ASP A 46 -7.12 19.30 0.41
CA ASP A 46 -7.69 19.05 1.74
C ASP A 46 -8.56 17.78 1.79
N THR A 47 -9.12 17.38 0.65
CA THR A 47 -9.94 16.15 0.51
C THR A 47 -9.12 14.86 0.47
N LEU A 48 -7.78 14.95 0.47
CA LEU A 48 -6.93 13.77 0.53
C LEU A 48 -7.11 13.07 1.89
N PRO A 49 -7.45 11.77 1.89
CA PRO A 49 -7.81 11.05 3.12
C PRO A 49 -6.59 10.79 4.02
N ASP A 50 -5.42 10.53 3.43
CA ASP A 50 -4.17 10.32 4.15
C ASP A 50 -3.10 11.32 3.68
N LYS A 51 -2.72 12.19 4.59
CA LYS A 51 -1.69 13.23 4.41
C LYS A 51 -0.34 12.79 4.98
N SER A 52 -0.26 11.65 5.66
CA SER A 52 0.94 11.13 6.30
C SER A 52 1.90 10.56 5.26
N ASN A 53 3.18 10.92 5.36
CA ASN A 53 4.21 10.49 4.41
C ASN A 53 3.85 10.72 2.94
N LEU A 54 3.03 11.75 2.68
CA LEU A 54 2.56 12.07 1.35
C LEU A 54 3.66 12.80 0.57
N PHE A 55 3.98 12.27 -0.60
CA PHE A 55 4.76 12.96 -1.62
C PHE A 55 3.85 13.22 -2.81
N ALA A 56 3.89 14.44 -3.34
CA ALA A 56 3.02 14.81 -4.44
C ALA A 56 3.51 16.03 -5.20
N MET A 57 3.02 16.20 -6.43
CA MET A 57 3.28 17.39 -7.23
C MET A 57 2.20 17.65 -8.28
N GLY A 58 2.13 18.89 -8.73
CA GLY A 58 1.27 19.36 -9.81
C GLY A 58 1.15 20.88 -9.79
N PRO A 59 0.50 21.50 -10.78
CA PRO A 59 0.30 22.94 -10.81
C PRO A 59 -0.63 23.41 -9.68
N TYR A 60 -0.39 24.62 -9.20
CA TYR A 60 -1.26 25.31 -8.26
C TYR A 60 -2.42 25.98 -9.00
N ASP A 61 -3.64 25.61 -8.62
CA ASP A 61 -4.90 26.16 -9.12
C ASP A 61 -4.92 26.16 -10.67
N LYS A 62 -5.55 27.15 -11.31
CA LYS A 62 -5.56 27.31 -12.77
C LYS A 62 -4.21 27.74 -13.36
N MET A 63 -3.16 26.94 -13.15
CA MET A 63 -1.79 27.17 -13.62
C MET A 63 -1.17 28.46 -13.05
N LYS A 64 -1.46 28.82 -11.80
CA LYS A 64 -0.94 30.05 -11.17
C LYS A 64 0.32 29.82 -10.33
N GLY A 65 0.90 28.64 -10.41
CA GLY A 65 2.07 28.27 -9.64
C GLY A 65 2.32 26.77 -9.61
N GLU A 66 3.13 26.33 -8.65
CA GLU A 66 3.50 24.93 -8.45
C GLU A 66 3.07 24.44 -7.08
N ILE A 67 2.77 23.14 -6.97
CA ILE A 67 2.54 22.42 -5.71
C ILE A 67 3.61 21.33 -5.57
N THR A 68 4.19 21.21 -4.38
CA THR A 68 5.01 20.07 -3.97
C THR A 68 4.63 19.69 -2.56
N VAL A 69 4.19 18.46 -2.37
CA VAL A 69 4.01 17.90 -1.04
C VAL A 69 5.25 17.09 -0.69
N PHE A 70 5.85 17.39 0.45
CA PHE A 70 7.03 16.72 0.95
C PHE A 70 6.74 16.14 2.33
N ASP A 71 6.67 14.82 2.43
CA ASP A 71 6.45 14.10 3.69
C ASP A 71 5.27 14.68 4.49
N GLY A 72 4.14 14.90 3.81
CA GLY A 72 2.94 15.47 4.41
C GLY A 72 2.95 16.99 4.64
N LYS A 73 3.90 17.74 4.07
CA LYS A 73 3.92 19.21 4.10
C LYS A 73 3.54 19.78 2.72
N PRO A 74 2.43 20.51 2.57
CA PRO A 74 1.91 20.95 1.27
C PRO A 74 2.43 22.33 0.85
N PHE A 75 3.59 22.39 0.22
CA PHE A 75 4.14 23.64 -0.31
C PHE A 75 3.46 24.03 -1.62
N PHE A 76 3.24 25.33 -1.80
CA PHE A 76 2.89 25.89 -3.09
C PHE A 76 3.63 27.20 -3.33
N ALA A 77 3.96 27.46 -4.59
CA ALA A 77 4.65 28.66 -5.04
C ALA A 77 3.79 29.48 -6.00
N SER A 78 3.99 30.79 -6.02
CA SER A 78 3.48 31.68 -7.07
C SER A 78 4.57 32.67 -7.50
N ALA A 79 4.54 33.11 -8.75
CA ALA A 79 5.52 34.04 -9.32
C ALA A 79 4.81 35.18 -10.08
N PHE A 80 4.03 35.99 -9.38
CA PHE A 80 3.18 37.02 -10.01
C PHE A 80 3.91 38.32 -10.39
N LYS A 81 5.14 38.52 -9.89
CA LYS A 81 5.99 39.66 -10.25
C LYS A 81 7.32 39.15 -10.81
N GLU A 82 7.91 39.89 -11.74
CA GLU A 82 9.18 39.52 -12.37
C GLU A 82 10.28 39.35 -11.30
N GLY A 83 10.99 38.22 -11.35
CA GLY A 83 12.08 37.87 -10.43
C GLY A 83 11.64 37.66 -8.97
N LYS A 84 10.33 37.60 -8.69
CA LYS A 84 9.81 37.42 -7.33
C LYS A 84 8.91 36.19 -7.25
N MET A 85 9.23 35.34 -6.28
CA MET A 85 8.44 34.17 -5.90
C MET A 85 7.88 34.34 -4.49
N VAL A 86 6.75 33.70 -4.22
CA VAL A 86 6.17 33.56 -2.88
C VAL A 86 5.93 32.08 -2.65
N ILE A 87 6.50 31.54 -1.57
CA ILE A 87 6.32 30.16 -1.12
C ILE A 87 5.44 30.18 0.14
N SER A 88 4.44 29.32 0.15
CA SER A 88 3.48 29.17 1.26
C SER A 88 3.15 27.70 1.49
N GLN A 89 2.51 27.40 2.62
CA GLN A 89 1.99 26.06 2.91
C GLN A 89 0.50 26.12 3.21
N SER A 90 -0.29 25.26 2.57
CA SER A 90 -1.72 25.12 2.85
C SER A 90 -2.26 23.83 2.24
N TRP A 91 -3.19 23.18 2.92
CA TRP A 91 -4.00 22.10 2.35
C TRP A 91 -5.19 22.61 1.54
N ASP A 92 -5.61 23.85 1.76
CA ASP A 92 -6.68 24.50 1.02
C ASP A 92 -6.18 25.06 -0.32
N ILE A 93 -5.68 24.15 -1.16
CA ILE A 93 -5.20 24.43 -2.51
C ILE A 93 -5.69 23.34 -3.46
N ARG A 94 -5.80 23.69 -4.74
CA ARG A 94 -6.43 22.84 -5.76
C ARG A 94 -5.49 22.68 -6.94
N SER A 95 -5.72 21.64 -7.74
CA SER A 95 -4.95 21.42 -8.97
C SER A 95 -5.80 20.83 -10.11
N PRO A 96 -5.54 21.21 -11.38
CA PRO A 96 -6.12 20.59 -12.57
C PRO A 96 -5.53 19.22 -12.89
N PHE A 97 -4.29 18.93 -12.47
CA PHE A 97 -3.73 17.58 -12.51
C PHE A 97 -2.71 17.35 -11.39
N PHE A 98 -2.68 16.15 -10.84
CA PHE A 98 -1.91 15.90 -9.63
C PHE A 98 -1.48 14.44 -9.56
N VAL A 99 -0.23 14.22 -9.15
CA VAL A 99 0.32 12.88 -8.87
C VAL A 99 0.74 12.82 -7.42
N TYR A 100 0.45 11.72 -6.75
CA TYR A 100 0.78 11.53 -5.34
C TYR A 100 0.98 10.07 -4.95
N SER A 101 1.75 9.86 -3.87
CA SER A 101 1.94 8.55 -3.24
C SER A 101 2.32 8.74 -1.77
N ASN A 102 1.78 7.89 -0.89
CA ASN A 102 2.16 7.84 0.52
C ASN A 102 3.33 6.87 0.67
N VAL A 103 4.54 7.39 0.92
CA VAL A 103 5.77 6.58 0.99
C VAL A 103 6.35 6.64 2.40
N LYS A 104 5.90 5.69 3.24
CA LYS A 104 6.30 5.58 4.65
C LYS A 104 7.78 5.22 4.85
N HIS A 105 8.31 4.38 3.97
CA HIS A 105 9.67 3.85 4.10
C HIS A 105 10.44 3.98 2.79
N TRP A 106 11.67 4.47 2.91
CA TRP A 106 12.61 4.67 1.81
C TRP A 106 13.82 3.75 1.98
N VAL A 107 14.40 3.32 0.87
CA VAL A 107 15.72 2.66 0.82
C VAL A 107 16.69 3.60 0.13
N GLU A 108 17.84 3.83 0.76
CA GLU A 108 18.91 4.69 0.24
C GLU A 108 19.84 3.88 -0.66
N TYR A 109 20.17 4.47 -1.82
CA TYR A 109 21.11 3.97 -2.81
C TYR A 109 22.09 5.07 -3.19
N ASN A 110 23.31 4.66 -3.57
CA ASN A 110 24.29 5.58 -4.11
C ASN A 110 23.95 5.93 -5.56
N LEU A 111 23.87 7.22 -5.85
CA LEU A 111 23.69 7.76 -7.20
C LEU A 111 24.96 8.53 -7.59
N GLU A 112 25.71 7.96 -8.53
CA GLU A 112 26.94 8.58 -9.05
C GLU A 112 26.59 9.75 -9.99
N GLY A 113 27.21 10.92 -9.76
CA GLY A 113 27.22 12.04 -10.68
C GLY A 113 28.12 11.81 -11.91
N PRO A 114 28.32 12.85 -12.75
CA PRO A 114 27.56 14.10 -12.76
C PRO A 114 26.09 13.89 -13.17
N LEU A 115 25.23 14.86 -12.86
CA LEU A 115 23.87 14.99 -13.37
C LEU A 115 23.76 16.32 -14.12
N ASN A 116 23.60 16.27 -15.44
CA ASN A 116 23.60 17.44 -16.32
C ASN A 116 22.26 17.68 -17.01
N THR A 117 21.37 16.69 -17.01
CA THR A 117 20.04 16.80 -17.64
C THR A 117 18.99 16.03 -16.84
N ILE A 118 17.71 16.33 -17.12
CA ILE A 118 16.57 15.58 -16.57
C ILE A 118 16.56 14.16 -17.13
N GLU A 119 16.95 13.98 -18.39
CA GLU A 119 17.09 12.66 -19.03
C GLU A 119 18.14 11.80 -18.32
N GLU A 120 19.28 12.36 -17.92
CA GLU A 120 20.29 11.62 -17.14
C GLU A 120 19.77 11.19 -15.76
N ILE A 121 18.96 12.03 -15.09
CA ILE A 121 18.27 11.63 -13.85
C ILE A 121 17.36 10.44 -14.12
N GLN A 122 16.53 10.52 -15.17
CA GLN A 122 15.60 9.46 -15.54
C GLN A 122 16.33 8.13 -15.79
N GLU A 123 17.38 8.15 -16.61
CA GLU A 123 18.14 6.96 -16.97
C GLU A 123 18.83 6.34 -15.75
N LYS A 124 19.48 7.15 -14.90
CA LYS A 124 20.18 6.64 -13.72
C LYS A 124 19.21 6.11 -12.66
N VAL A 125 18.10 6.80 -12.42
CA VAL A 125 17.05 6.33 -11.49
C VAL A 125 16.45 5.01 -11.98
N ALA A 126 16.09 4.92 -13.26
CA ALA A 126 15.56 3.69 -13.85
C ALA A 126 16.55 2.53 -13.76
N LYS A 127 17.83 2.78 -14.08
CA LYS A 127 18.89 1.77 -14.00
C LYS A 127 19.10 1.24 -12.59
N ILE A 128 19.15 2.12 -11.59
CA ILE A 128 19.29 1.69 -10.18
C ILE A 128 18.04 0.92 -9.77
N ALA A 129 16.85 1.43 -10.06
CA ALA A 129 15.59 0.76 -9.76
C ALA A 129 15.54 -0.66 -10.36
N GLU A 130 15.85 -0.82 -11.65
CA GLU A 130 15.88 -2.13 -12.30
C GLU A 130 16.92 -3.07 -11.66
N SER A 131 18.13 -2.58 -11.39
CA SER A 131 19.19 -3.38 -10.75
C SER A 131 18.84 -3.83 -9.32
N GLU A 132 18.04 -3.02 -8.63
CA GLU A 132 17.53 -3.29 -7.28
C GLU A 132 16.20 -4.05 -7.32
N GLY A 133 15.79 -4.53 -8.50
CA GLY A 133 14.63 -5.41 -8.70
C GLY A 133 13.27 -4.71 -8.68
N TYR A 134 13.21 -3.40 -8.88
CA TYR A 134 11.94 -2.69 -9.07
C TYR A 134 11.35 -3.00 -10.46
N ASP A 135 10.03 -3.21 -10.52
CA ASP A 135 9.32 -3.29 -11.80
C ASP A 135 9.16 -1.87 -12.36
N ILE A 136 10.02 -1.51 -13.31
CA ILE A 136 10.01 -0.20 -13.97
C ILE A 136 8.75 0.05 -14.81
N LYS A 137 7.95 -0.99 -15.08
CA LYS A 137 6.65 -0.83 -15.75
C LYS A 137 5.59 -0.24 -14.81
N GLU A 138 5.79 -0.33 -13.50
CA GLU A 138 4.91 0.26 -12.51
C GLU A 138 5.41 1.65 -12.09
N PRO A 139 4.51 2.64 -11.91
CA PRO A 139 4.90 3.96 -11.48
C PRO A 139 5.42 3.94 -10.03
N PHE A 140 6.43 4.77 -9.73
CA PHE A 140 6.94 4.94 -8.37
C PHE A 140 7.43 6.37 -8.11
N ALA A 141 7.35 6.81 -6.86
CA ALA A 141 8.00 8.04 -6.41
C ALA A 141 9.50 7.78 -6.16
N PHE A 142 10.34 8.79 -6.32
CA PHE A 142 11.76 8.75 -5.95
C PHE A 142 12.19 10.09 -5.37
N ARG A 143 13.32 10.10 -4.66
CA ARG A 143 13.94 11.34 -4.20
C ARG A 143 15.44 11.31 -4.36
N ILE A 144 16.06 12.45 -4.61
CA ILE A 144 17.51 12.59 -4.64
C ILE A 144 17.89 13.70 -3.66
N SER A 145 18.74 13.41 -2.68
CA SER A 145 19.29 14.43 -1.78
C SER A 145 20.76 14.68 -2.07
N GLY A 146 21.16 15.94 -2.03
CA GLY A 146 22.57 16.33 -2.08
C GLY A 146 22.74 17.83 -2.26
N GLU A 147 23.97 18.21 -2.55
CA GLU A 147 24.35 19.56 -2.96
C GLU A 147 24.40 19.63 -4.48
N PHE A 148 23.75 20.59 -5.10
CA PHE A 148 23.69 20.74 -6.55
C PHE A 148 24.43 22.02 -6.96
N ASP A 149 25.37 21.91 -7.90
CA ASP A 149 26.26 23.02 -8.24
C ASP A 149 25.50 24.12 -8.99
N GLN A 150 24.56 23.73 -9.85
CA GLN A 150 23.60 24.64 -10.45
C GLN A 150 22.26 23.93 -10.65
N ILE A 151 21.18 24.65 -10.34
CA ILE A 151 19.82 24.25 -10.67
C ILE A 151 19.09 25.40 -11.35
N THR A 152 18.18 25.08 -12.25
CA THR A 152 17.13 26.00 -12.71
C THR A 152 15.80 25.30 -12.56
N ALA A 153 14.89 25.94 -11.85
CA ALA A 153 13.52 25.50 -11.71
C ALA A 153 12.55 26.62 -12.07
N HIS A 154 11.43 26.28 -12.70
CA HIS A 154 10.39 27.25 -13.01
C HIS A 154 9.22 27.17 -12.05
N ILE A 155 8.49 28.30 -11.99
CA ILE A 155 7.15 28.38 -11.44
C ILE A 155 6.23 28.85 -12.56
N VAL A 156 5.21 28.06 -12.92
CA VAL A 156 4.23 28.50 -13.93
C VAL A 156 3.45 29.72 -13.45
N THR A 157 3.06 30.55 -14.41
CA THR A 157 2.22 31.72 -14.18
C THR A 157 0.90 31.58 -14.94
N PRO A 158 -0.17 32.25 -14.46
CA PRO A 158 -1.49 32.09 -15.06
C PRO A 158 -1.48 32.37 -16.56
N ARG A 159 -2.27 31.59 -17.29
CA ARG A 159 -2.39 31.69 -18.75
C ARG A 159 -3.70 32.33 -19.20
N ASN A 160 -4.61 32.60 -18.26
CA ASN A 160 -5.90 33.22 -18.49
C ASN A 160 -5.97 34.57 -17.76
N ALA A 161 -6.45 35.61 -18.44
CA ALA A 161 -6.57 36.97 -17.93
C ALA A 161 -7.47 37.10 -16.69
N ASP A 162 -8.42 36.18 -16.51
CA ASP A 162 -9.32 36.16 -15.35
C ASP A 162 -8.67 35.60 -14.08
N VAL A 163 -7.43 35.09 -14.17
CA VAL A 163 -6.71 34.48 -13.05
C VAL A 163 -5.69 35.48 -12.50
N GLU A 164 -5.73 35.66 -11.17
CA GLU A 164 -4.81 36.54 -10.45
C GLU A 164 -3.34 36.25 -10.80
N GLY A 165 -2.58 37.30 -11.11
CA GLY A 165 -1.16 37.20 -11.45
C GLY A 165 -0.88 36.96 -12.94
N TYR A 166 -1.92 36.96 -13.79
CA TYR A 166 -1.76 36.89 -15.24
C TYR A 166 -0.93 38.05 -15.77
N ARG A 167 0.00 37.72 -16.68
CA ARG A 167 0.75 38.69 -17.47
C ARG A 167 0.78 38.19 -18.91
N PRO A 168 0.48 39.05 -19.91
CA PRO A 168 0.56 38.68 -21.32
C PRO A 168 1.93 38.06 -21.65
N ASP A 169 1.91 36.97 -22.40
CA ASP A 169 3.08 36.25 -22.93
C ASP A 169 4.05 35.64 -21.90
N VAL A 170 3.78 35.75 -20.59
CA VAL A 170 4.59 35.11 -19.53
C VAL A 170 3.85 33.88 -18.99
N LYS A 171 4.33 32.69 -19.34
CA LYS A 171 3.72 31.39 -18.94
C LYS A 171 4.43 30.72 -17.76
N SER A 172 5.64 31.16 -17.43
CA SER A 172 6.45 30.72 -16.31
C SER A 172 7.55 31.73 -16.01
N GLN A 173 8.21 31.59 -14.86
CA GLN A 173 9.46 32.28 -14.54
C GLN A 173 10.50 31.28 -14.08
N ASP A 174 11.72 31.44 -14.57
CA ASP A 174 12.87 30.60 -14.21
C ASP A 174 13.62 31.21 -13.02
N PHE A 175 13.99 30.34 -12.08
CA PHE A 175 14.82 30.69 -10.93
C PHE A 175 16.06 29.79 -10.92
N SER A 176 17.22 30.42 -11.02
CA SER A 176 18.51 29.74 -11.03
C SER A 176 19.27 29.95 -9.74
N PHE A 177 19.83 28.87 -9.22
CA PHE A 177 20.60 28.87 -7.99
C PHE A 177 21.89 28.08 -8.16
N LYS A 178 22.88 28.38 -7.32
CA LYS A 178 24.22 27.77 -7.37
C LYS A 178 24.62 27.24 -6.00
N ASN A 179 25.28 26.09 -5.97
CA ASN A 179 25.79 25.42 -4.77
C ASN A 179 24.71 25.28 -3.70
N GLU A 180 23.56 24.74 -4.09
CA GLU A 180 22.39 24.62 -3.22
C GLU A 180 22.26 23.21 -2.66
N ILE A 181 22.00 23.12 -1.36
CA ILE A 181 21.64 21.86 -0.70
C ILE A 181 20.12 21.71 -0.76
N GLY A 182 19.65 20.54 -1.17
CA GLY A 182 18.21 20.29 -1.20
C GLY A 182 17.84 18.90 -1.67
N GLN A 183 16.62 18.81 -2.18
CA GLN A 183 15.94 17.57 -2.50
C GLN A 183 15.30 17.70 -3.88
N ILE A 184 15.54 16.73 -4.74
CA ILE A 184 14.73 16.51 -5.94
C ILE A 184 13.68 15.48 -5.55
N ILE A 185 12.41 15.81 -5.72
CA ILE A 185 11.28 14.89 -5.56
C ILE A 185 10.79 14.55 -6.96
N GLY A 186 10.61 13.27 -7.25
CA GLY A 186 10.20 12.82 -8.58
C GLY A 186 9.19 11.69 -8.58
N PHE A 187 8.47 11.57 -9.69
CA PHE A 187 7.68 10.39 -10.03
C PHE A 187 8.15 9.82 -11.35
N TYR A 188 8.41 8.53 -11.40
CA TYR A 188 8.78 7.78 -12.60
C TYR A 188 7.58 6.99 -13.13
N SER A 189 7.34 7.02 -14.44
CA SER A 189 6.41 6.12 -15.12
C SER A 189 6.55 6.13 -16.64
N GLU A 190 6.61 4.94 -17.24
CA GLU A 190 6.51 4.73 -18.69
C GLU A 190 5.06 4.80 -19.22
N LYS A 191 4.06 4.80 -18.33
CA LYS A 191 2.63 4.71 -18.67
C LYS A 191 1.88 6.05 -18.61
N HIS A 192 2.50 7.11 -18.09
CA HIS A 192 1.81 8.36 -17.73
C HIS A 192 2.32 9.62 -18.46
N GLN A 193 2.93 9.43 -19.63
CA GLN A 193 3.29 10.52 -20.53
C GLN A 193 2.06 11.33 -20.95
N GLY A 194 2.14 12.65 -20.77
CA GLY A 194 1.00 13.56 -21.01
C GLY A 194 -0.10 13.47 -19.95
N ILE A 195 0.05 12.66 -18.90
CA ILE A 195 -0.85 12.64 -17.74
C ILE A 195 -0.26 13.51 -16.64
N PHE A 196 0.84 13.06 -16.04
CA PHE A 196 1.59 13.85 -15.06
C PHE A 196 3.06 14.02 -15.46
N THR A 197 3.60 13.23 -16.38
CA THR A 197 4.92 13.49 -16.97
C THR A 197 4.78 14.21 -18.31
N GLY A 198 5.87 14.84 -18.76
CA GLY A 198 5.92 15.43 -20.10
C GLY A 198 5.76 14.36 -21.20
N SER A 199 5.32 14.77 -22.40
CA SER A 199 5.09 13.84 -23.53
C SER A 199 6.35 13.11 -24.02
N LYS A 200 7.53 13.56 -23.60
CA LYS A 200 8.84 12.99 -23.97
C LYS A 200 9.69 12.55 -22.77
N SER A 201 9.11 12.54 -21.57
CA SER A 201 9.81 12.14 -20.34
C SER A 201 8.98 11.15 -19.54
N PHE A 202 9.66 10.20 -18.92
CA PHE A 202 9.10 9.27 -17.94
C PHE A 202 9.20 9.78 -16.52
N ILE A 203 9.77 10.97 -16.28
CA ILE A 203 9.80 11.58 -14.96
C ILE A 203 9.09 12.94 -14.93
N HIS A 204 8.55 13.26 -13.76
CA HIS A 204 8.16 14.60 -13.36
C HIS A 204 8.90 14.90 -12.08
N VAL A 205 9.69 15.98 -12.05
CA VAL A 205 10.57 16.33 -10.93
C VAL A 205 10.38 17.77 -10.48
N HIS A 206 10.33 17.95 -9.16
CA HIS A 206 10.38 19.25 -8.51
C HIS A 206 11.64 19.32 -7.65
N TYR A 207 12.21 20.53 -7.53
CA TYR A 207 13.26 20.82 -6.55
C TYR A 207 12.65 21.48 -5.31
N LEU A 208 13.16 21.12 -4.14
CA LEU A 208 12.88 21.74 -2.85
C LEU A 208 14.21 22.04 -2.16
N ARG A 209 14.44 23.32 -1.81
CA ARG A 209 15.61 23.73 -1.03
C ARG A 209 15.52 23.17 0.40
N ASP A 210 16.67 22.84 1.00
CA ASP A 210 16.72 22.25 2.34
C ASP A 210 16.05 23.12 3.43
N ASP A 211 16.25 24.44 3.36
CA ASP A 211 15.61 25.42 4.25
C ASP A 211 14.13 25.70 3.94
N GLN A 212 13.58 25.01 2.91
CA GLN A 212 12.19 25.12 2.43
C GLN A 212 11.79 26.53 1.94
N THR A 213 12.75 27.42 1.66
CA THR A 213 12.48 28.78 1.17
C THR A 213 12.20 28.84 -0.34
N PHE A 214 12.38 27.74 -1.06
CA PHE A 214 12.11 27.64 -2.49
C PHE A 214 11.67 26.23 -2.90
N MET A 215 10.66 26.17 -3.78
CA MET A 215 10.30 24.98 -4.55
C MET A 215 9.81 25.37 -5.95
N GLY A 216 9.93 24.43 -6.90
CA GLY A 216 9.48 24.60 -8.28
C GLY A 216 9.75 23.38 -9.14
N HIS A 217 9.25 23.39 -10.37
CA HIS A 217 9.50 22.34 -11.36
C HIS A 217 10.95 22.41 -11.83
N LEU A 218 11.70 21.31 -11.76
CA LEU A 218 13.12 21.30 -12.11
C LEU A 218 13.31 21.17 -13.64
N ASP A 219 13.96 22.15 -14.27
CA ASP A 219 14.21 22.15 -15.72
C ASP A 219 15.66 21.79 -16.06
N LYS A 220 16.61 22.29 -15.26
CA LYS A 220 18.05 22.11 -15.52
C LYS A 220 18.79 21.82 -14.24
N ILE A 221 19.81 20.99 -14.35
CA ILE A 221 20.70 20.62 -13.27
C ILE A 221 22.11 20.53 -13.81
N THR A 222 23.10 20.88 -13.01
CA THR A 222 24.51 20.60 -13.28
C THR A 222 25.17 20.25 -11.97
N THR A 223 25.94 19.17 -11.97
CA THR A 223 26.70 18.74 -10.81
C THR A 223 28.08 18.25 -11.19
N ALA A 224 29.00 18.34 -10.24
CA ALA A 224 30.30 17.70 -10.30
C ALA A 224 30.15 16.17 -10.22
N ASN A 225 31.26 15.49 -10.48
CA ASN A 225 31.37 14.06 -10.27
C ASN A 225 31.47 13.75 -8.76
N LYS A 226 30.31 13.64 -8.11
CA LYS A 226 30.16 13.32 -6.68
C LYS A 226 29.02 12.33 -6.44
N LEU A 227 28.96 11.78 -5.24
CA LEU A 227 27.92 10.85 -4.84
C LEU A 227 26.70 11.61 -4.29
N PHE A 228 25.53 11.23 -4.79
CA PHE A 228 24.22 11.64 -4.30
C PHE A 228 23.53 10.46 -3.62
N LYS A 229 22.51 10.76 -2.82
CA LYS A 229 21.66 9.74 -2.24
C LYS A 229 20.36 9.66 -3.03
N LEU A 230 20.12 8.54 -3.69
CA LEU A 230 18.84 8.21 -4.30
C LEU A 230 18.01 7.42 -3.28
N TYR A 231 16.78 7.84 -3.07
CA TYR A 231 15.81 7.12 -2.26
C TYR A 231 14.74 6.55 -3.18
N LEU A 232 14.54 5.23 -3.09
CA LEU A 232 13.41 4.54 -3.71
C LEU A 232 12.48 3.98 -2.63
N PRO A 233 11.18 3.81 -2.91
CA PRO A 233 10.22 3.32 -1.93
C PRO A 233 10.59 1.90 -1.50
N LYS A 234 10.61 1.62 -0.20
CA LYS A 234 10.87 0.27 0.28
C LYS A 234 9.87 -0.70 -0.34
N LYS A 235 10.39 -1.67 -1.08
CA LYS A 235 9.64 -2.77 -1.66
C LYS A 235 8.86 -3.48 -0.55
N GLN A 236 7.54 -3.52 -0.63
CA GLN A 236 6.74 -4.36 0.24
C GLN A 236 6.72 -5.76 -0.36
N THR A 237 7.16 -6.75 0.41
CA THR A 237 6.88 -8.16 0.12
C THR A 237 5.38 -8.36 0.25
N SER A 238 4.67 -8.59 -0.85
CA SER A 238 3.25 -8.89 -0.75
C SER A 238 3.06 -10.33 -0.31
N VAL A 239 2.36 -10.54 0.81
CA VAL A 239 1.94 -11.88 1.23
C VAL A 239 0.86 -12.39 0.27
N LYS A 240 1.04 -13.59 -0.27
CA LYS A 240 0.00 -14.23 -1.10
C LYS A 240 -1.18 -14.65 -0.22
N THR A 241 -2.26 -13.90 -0.32
CA THR A 241 -3.49 -14.11 0.46
C THR A 241 -4.47 -15.08 -0.21
N GLY A 242 -4.40 -15.27 -1.53
CA GLY A 242 -5.33 -16.12 -2.27
C GLY A 242 -5.29 -17.61 -1.90
N MET A 243 -6.47 -18.24 -1.85
CA MET A 243 -6.68 -19.66 -1.59
C MET A 243 -7.59 -20.29 -2.65
N ARG A 244 -7.36 -21.57 -2.97
CA ARG A 244 -8.27 -22.37 -3.81
C ARG A 244 -9.18 -23.21 -2.94
N VAL A 245 -10.48 -23.06 -3.16
CA VAL A 245 -11.53 -23.83 -2.47
C VAL A 245 -12.33 -24.66 -3.48
N ASN A 246 -12.85 -25.80 -3.05
CA ASN A 246 -13.67 -26.69 -3.86
C ASN A 246 -15.01 -26.95 -3.16
N ASP A 247 -16.08 -26.76 -3.90
CA ASP A 247 -17.46 -27.00 -3.49
C ASP A 247 -18.20 -27.89 -4.48
N THR A 248 -19.47 -28.15 -4.21
CA THR A 248 -20.38 -28.74 -5.18
C THR A 248 -20.74 -27.75 -6.29
N ASP A 249 -20.93 -28.26 -7.50
CA ASP A 249 -21.31 -27.48 -8.70
C ASP A 249 -22.76 -26.94 -8.64
N PHE A 250 -23.62 -27.51 -7.79
CA PHE A 250 -24.91 -26.94 -7.40
C PHE A 250 -25.40 -27.53 -6.05
N SER A 251 -26.64 -27.19 -5.64
CA SER A 251 -27.21 -27.58 -4.34
C SER A 251 -27.37 -29.09 -4.10
N LYS A 252 -27.34 -29.93 -5.14
CA LYS A 252 -27.33 -31.41 -5.05
C LYS A 252 -26.18 -32.00 -5.89
N GLY A 253 -25.16 -31.17 -6.07
CA GLY A 253 -24.12 -31.35 -7.06
C GLY A 253 -22.97 -32.27 -6.69
N ARG A 254 -22.11 -32.49 -7.67
CA ARG A 254 -20.83 -33.18 -7.46
C ARG A 254 -19.78 -32.17 -7.07
N LEU A 255 -18.75 -32.61 -6.35
CA LEU A 255 -17.54 -31.80 -6.16
C LEU A 255 -16.92 -31.43 -7.51
N GLY A 256 -16.38 -30.21 -7.60
CA GLY A 256 -15.71 -29.73 -8.81
C GLY A 256 -15.81 -28.23 -9.04
N ASN A 257 -16.56 -27.49 -8.22
CA ASN A 257 -16.63 -26.04 -8.30
C ASN A 257 -15.42 -25.41 -7.60
N ILE A 258 -14.30 -25.33 -8.32
CA ILE A 258 -13.05 -24.76 -7.80
C ILE A 258 -13.05 -23.25 -7.99
N GLN A 259 -12.90 -22.51 -6.89
CA GLN A 259 -12.88 -21.05 -6.86
C GLN A 259 -11.59 -20.55 -6.24
N ASN A 260 -11.13 -19.39 -6.70
CA ASN A 260 -10.10 -18.61 -6.00
C ASN A 260 -10.82 -17.61 -5.10
N ILE A 261 -10.50 -17.62 -3.81
CA ILE A 261 -10.95 -16.62 -2.85
C ILE A 261 -9.73 -15.87 -2.32
N ASP A 262 -9.91 -14.60 -1.99
CA ASP A 262 -8.84 -13.77 -1.43
C ASP A 262 -9.28 -12.97 -0.19
N LEU A 263 -8.32 -12.30 0.46
CA LEU A 263 -8.58 -11.40 1.59
C LEU A 263 -9.56 -10.29 1.20
N ASP A 264 -9.48 -9.75 -0.02
CA ASP A 264 -10.43 -8.74 -0.50
C ASP A 264 -11.87 -9.26 -0.56
N ASP A 265 -12.08 -10.55 -0.87
CA ASP A 265 -13.42 -11.14 -0.86
C ASP A 265 -13.94 -11.35 0.56
N LEU A 266 -13.03 -11.71 1.48
CA LEU A 266 -13.34 -11.78 2.91
C LEU A 266 -13.65 -10.38 3.47
N VAL A 267 -12.95 -9.33 3.04
CA VAL A 267 -13.24 -7.93 3.40
C VAL A 267 -14.62 -7.52 2.90
N LYS A 268 -15.01 -7.90 1.67
CA LYS A 268 -16.38 -7.66 1.18
C LYS A 268 -17.44 -8.38 2.00
N PHE A 269 -17.14 -9.62 2.44
CA PHE A 269 -18.04 -10.40 3.29
C PHE A 269 -18.17 -9.78 4.70
N HIS A 270 -17.05 -9.35 5.29
CA HIS A 270 -16.99 -8.80 6.64
C HIS A 270 -17.46 -7.33 6.73
N GLY A 271 -17.18 -6.53 5.71
CA GLY A 271 -17.56 -5.12 5.56
C GLY A 271 -16.40 -4.13 5.66
N HIS A 272 -15.26 -4.50 6.24
CA HIS A 272 -14.05 -3.68 6.30
C HIS A 272 -12.80 -4.53 6.52
N LEU A 273 -11.62 -3.96 6.31
CA LEU A 273 -10.35 -4.56 6.69
C LEU A 273 -10.02 -4.16 8.13
N CYS A 274 -9.67 -5.13 8.97
CA CYS A 274 -9.17 -4.91 10.32
C CYS A 274 -8.10 -5.96 10.66
N ASP A 275 -7.33 -5.69 11.72
CA ASP A 275 -6.22 -6.55 12.15
C ASP A 275 -6.67 -7.99 12.45
N GLY A 276 -7.80 -8.14 13.14
CA GLY A 276 -8.39 -9.43 13.47
C GLY A 276 -8.76 -10.26 12.23
N LEU A 277 -9.20 -9.60 11.14
CA LEU A 277 -9.54 -10.27 9.89
C LEU A 277 -8.29 -10.78 9.18
N VAL A 278 -7.21 -10.00 9.16
CA VAL A 278 -5.92 -10.40 8.59
C VAL A 278 -5.26 -11.52 9.40
N VAL A 279 -5.28 -11.41 10.74
CA VAL A 279 -4.85 -12.47 11.65
C VAL A 279 -5.61 -13.77 11.38
N GLY A 280 -6.94 -13.67 11.28
CA GLY A 280 -7.81 -14.80 10.99
C GLY A 280 -7.51 -15.46 9.65
N HIS A 281 -7.46 -14.66 8.58
CA HIS A 281 -7.22 -15.13 7.21
C HIS A 281 -5.86 -15.80 7.07
N LEU A 282 -4.77 -15.13 7.47
CA LEU A 282 -3.41 -15.66 7.32
C LEU A 282 -3.17 -16.86 8.24
N GLY A 283 -3.63 -16.81 9.49
CA GLY A 283 -3.52 -17.93 10.42
C GLY A 283 -4.27 -19.17 9.90
N LEU A 284 -5.52 -18.99 9.47
CA LEU A 284 -6.32 -20.08 8.91
C LEU A 284 -5.70 -20.66 7.63
N GLN A 285 -5.14 -19.81 6.77
CA GLN A 285 -4.41 -20.24 5.58
C GLN A 285 -3.25 -21.18 5.95
N GLN A 286 -2.46 -20.88 6.99
CA GLN A 286 -1.37 -21.75 7.44
C GLN A 286 -1.86 -23.12 7.93
N ALA A 287 -2.97 -23.16 8.67
CA ALA A 287 -3.55 -24.41 9.13
C ALA A 287 -4.10 -25.26 7.98
N LEU A 288 -4.79 -24.62 7.02
CA LEU A 288 -5.37 -25.29 5.86
C LEU A 288 -4.31 -25.79 4.89
N GLN A 289 -3.16 -25.13 4.75
CA GLN A 289 -2.02 -25.64 3.98
C GLN A 289 -1.47 -26.95 4.55
N LYS A 290 -1.48 -27.13 5.87
CA LYS A 290 -1.12 -28.40 6.52
C LYS A 290 -2.20 -29.47 6.32
N LEU A 291 -3.47 -29.06 6.36
CA LEU A 291 -4.61 -29.96 6.21
C LEU A 291 -4.82 -30.44 4.76
N TYR A 292 -4.51 -29.58 3.78
CA TYR A 292 -4.62 -29.82 2.34
C TYR A 292 -3.30 -29.54 1.60
N PRO A 293 -2.33 -30.47 1.64
CA PRO A 293 -1.01 -30.27 1.02
C PRO A 293 -1.03 -30.09 -0.51
N ASN A 294 -2.11 -30.50 -1.19
CA ASN A 294 -2.31 -30.28 -2.62
C ASN A 294 -2.78 -28.83 -2.95
N GLY A 295 -3.03 -28.01 -1.93
CA GLY A 295 -3.42 -26.62 -2.05
C GLY A 295 -4.85 -26.39 -2.59
N ILE A 296 -5.74 -27.39 -2.52
CA ILE A 296 -7.17 -27.23 -2.81
C ILE A 296 -7.95 -27.63 -1.55
N ILE A 297 -8.65 -26.66 -0.96
CA ILE A 297 -9.41 -26.84 0.27
C ILE A 297 -10.80 -27.37 -0.08
N ASP A 298 -11.12 -28.59 0.33
CA ASP A 298 -12.47 -29.17 0.18
C ASP A 298 -13.37 -28.69 1.33
N ARG A 299 -14.22 -27.70 1.04
CA ARG A 299 -15.11 -27.08 2.03
C ARG A 299 -16.22 -28.03 2.50
N THR A 300 -16.54 -29.06 1.71
CA THR A 300 -17.54 -30.08 2.10
C THR A 300 -16.99 -31.08 3.12
N ASN A 301 -15.66 -31.16 3.23
CA ASN A 301 -14.93 -32.11 4.07
C ASN A 301 -14.16 -31.39 5.21
N THR A 302 -14.34 -30.08 5.36
CA THR A 302 -13.69 -29.26 6.40
C THR A 302 -14.68 -28.92 7.50
N ARG A 303 -14.25 -29.00 8.76
CA ARG A 303 -14.93 -28.38 9.89
C ARG A 303 -13.97 -27.60 10.77
N ILE A 304 -14.48 -26.60 11.48
CA ILE A 304 -13.65 -25.64 12.21
C ILE A 304 -14.28 -25.19 13.52
N VAL A 305 -13.44 -25.02 14.54
CA VAL A 305 -13.75 -24.29 15.78
C VAL A 305 -13.07 -22.92 15.69
N SER A 306 -13.83 -21.85 15.91
CA SER A 306 -13.31 -20.48 15.96
C SER A 306 -13.31 -19.96 17.38
N ASN A 307 -12.32 -19.12 17.70
CA ASN A 307 -12.38 -18.29 18.89
C ASN A 307 -13.46 -17.21 18.69
N SER A 308 -13.96 -16.61 19.76
CA SER A 308 -15.18 -15.78 19.78
C SER A 308 -15.10 -14.40 19.12
N SER A 309 -13.97 -14.07 18.48
CA SER A 309 -13.86 -12.83 17.70
C SER A 309 -14.78 -12.88 16.47
N PRO A 310 -15.57 -11.82 16.19
CA PRO A 310 -16.36 -11.72 14.95
C PRO A 310 -15.50 -11.88 13.69
N CYS A 311 -14.33 -11.25 13.65
CA CYS A 311 -13.42 -11.31 12.50
C CYS A 311 -12.89 -12.73 12.27
N LEU A 312 -12.55 -13.45 13.34
CA LEU A 312 -12.11 -14.85 13.25
C LEU A 312 -13.26 -15.75 12.79
N THR A 313 -14.46 -15.55 13.34
CA THR A 313 -15.66 -16.30 12.96
C THR A 313 -15.99 -16.14 11.48
N ASP A 314 -15.92 -14.92 10.96
CA ASP A 314 -16.19 -14.64 9.54
C ASP A 314 -15.13 -15.29 8.64
N ALA A 315 -13.84 -15.19 9.00
CA ALA A 315 -12.76 -15.89 8.30
C ALA A 315 -12.99 -17.41 8.31
N ALA A 316 -13.37 -17.97 9.46
CA ALA A 316 -13.67 -19.39 9.60
C ALA A 316 -14.79 -19.84 8.66
N ILE A 317 -15.95 -19.18 8.70
CA ILE A 317 -17.14 -19.54 7.93
C ILE A 317 -16.90 -19.37 6.43
N PHE A 318 -16.32 -18.22 6.03
CA PHE A 318 -16.07 -17.89 4.64
C PHE A 318 -15.08 -18.85 3.97
N THR A 319 -13.92 -19.06 4.62
CA THR A 319 -12.83 -19.86 4.04
C THR A 319 -13.13 -21.35 4.08
N THR A 320 -13.71 -21.87 5.16
CA THR A 320 -13.93 -23.32 5.30
C THR A 320 -15.28 -23.79 4.76
N GLY A 321 -16.25 -22.89 4.57
CA GLY A 321 -17.63 -23.27 4.28
C GLY A 321 -18.36 -23.84 5.50
N GLY A 322 -17.80 -23.71 6.71
CA GLY A 322 -18.42 -24.13 7.96
C GLY A 322 -19.83 -23.58 8.12
N ARG A 323 -20.74 -24.43 8.62
CA ARG A 323 -22.15 -24.08 8.85
C ARG A 323 -22.62 -24.66 10.17
N TYR A 324 -23.40 -23.86 10.88
CA TYR A 324 -24.12 -24.32 12.08
C TYR A 324 -25.05 -25.49 11.75
N GLN A 325 -25.83 -25.38 10.67
CA GLN A 325 -26.83 -26.38 10.27
C GLN A 325 -26.22 -27.76 9.98
N PHE A 326 -24.94 -27.81 9.60
CA PHE A 326 -24.24 -29.05 9.27
C PHE A 326 -23.32 -29.53 10.39
N ASN A 327 -23.34 -28.87 11.55
CA ASN A 327 -22.45 -29.16 12.67
C ASN A 327 -20.97 -29.21 12.23
N SER A 328 -20.59 -28.31 11.31
CA SER A 328 -19.22 -28.16 10.79
C SER A 328 -18.55 -26.88 11.27
N PHE A 329 -19.25 -26.07 12.07
CA PHE A 329 -18.75 -24.85 12.67
C PHE A 329 -19.36 -24.65 14.07
N TYR A 330 -18.52 -24.25 15.02
CA TYR A 330 -18.96 -23.64 16.28
C TYR A 330 -17.88 -22.72 16.85
N VAL A 331 -18.28 -21.89 17.81
CA VAL A 331 -17.41 -20.95 18.52
C VAL A 331 -17.09 -21.51 19.91
N SER A 332 -15.82 -21.44 20.32
CA SER A 332 -15.41 -21.80 21.68
C SER A 332 -14.20 -20.97 22.14
N ASN A 333 -14.24 -20.53 23.40
CA ASN A 333 -13.10 -19.94 24.10
C ASN A 333 -12.28 -21.00 24.87
N ASP A 334 -12.71 -22.26 24.87
CA ASP A 334 -12.01 -23.39 25.52
C ASP A 334 -10.84 -23.90 24.66
N MET A 335 -10.07 -22.99 24.08
CA MET A 335 -8.85 -23.30 23.33
C MET A 335 -7.83 -22.15 23.40
N ASP A 336 -6.55 -22.48 23.57
CA ASP A 336 -5.42 -21.55 23.45
C ASP A 336 -4.97 -21.41 21.98
N ALA A 337 -5.91 -21.09 21.10
CA ALA A 337 -5.72 -20.97 19.66
C ALA A 337 -6.70 -19.98 19.02
N LEU A 338 -6.38 -19.55 17.79
CA LEU A 338 -7.31 -18.81 16.92
C LEU A 338 -8.36 -19.76 16.36
N PHE A 339 -7.90 -20.91 15.85
CA PHE A 339 -8.75 -21.93 15.25
C PHE A 339 -8.27 -23.33 15.59
N THR A 340 -9.22 -24.26 15.57
CA THR A 340 -8.97 -25.69 15.37
C THR A 340 -9.66 -26.15 14.10
N VAL A 341 -8.91 -26.57 13.08
CA VAL A 341 -9.45 -27.11 11.82
C VAL A 341 -9.32 -28.61 11.77
N GLN A 342 -10.31 -29.31 11.23
CA GLN A 342 -10.27 -30.74 11.04
C GLN A 342 -10.86 -31.16 9.70
N ARG A 343 -10.23 -32.15 9.08
CA ARG A 343 -10.76 -32.83 7.90
C ARG A 343 -11.59 -34.04 8.31
N LEU A 344 -12.82 -34.15 7.79
CA LEU A 344 -13.81 -35.11 8.29
C LEU A 344 -13.47 -36.56 7.97
N ASP A 345 -12.91 -36.85 6.80
CA ASP A 345 -12.57 -38.20 6.35
C ASP A 345 -11.39 -38.83 7.11
N THR A 346 -10.32 -38.08 7.31
CA THR A 346 -9.03 -38.52 7.86
C THR A 346 -8.92 -38.26 9.36
N LYS A 347 -9.83 -37.45 9.91
CA LYS A 347 -9.81 -36.96 11.30
C LYS A 347 -8.57 -36.13 11.68
N LYS A 348 -7.65 -35.87 10.74
CA LYS A 348 -6.50 -34.98 10.96
C LYS A 348 -6.98 -33.59 11.35
N ALA A 349 -6.39 -33.06 12.41
CA ALA A 349 -6.75 -31.77 12.96
C ALA A 349 -5.51 -30.95 13.31
N TYR A 350 -5.62 -29.64 13.09
CA TYR A 350 -4.56 -28.68 13.39
C TYR A 350 -5.12 -27.51 14.17
N THR A 351 -4.38 -27.06 15.15
CA THR A 351 -4.58 -25.75 15.78
C THR A 351 -3.67 -24.73 15.14
N VAL A 352 -4.10 -23.47 15.12
CA VAL A 352 -3.23 -22.34 14.75
C VAL A 352 -3.34 -21.24 15.78
N LYS A 353 -2.19 -20.70 16.17
CA LYS A 353 -2.07 -19.55 17.05
C LYS A 353 -1.05 -18.54 16.54
N MET A 354 -1.27 -17.28 16.88
CA MET A 354 -0.30 -16.21 16.62
C MET A 354 0.89 -16.33 17.57
N LYS A 355 2.11 -16.04 17.09
CA LYS A 355 3.30 -16.03 17.94
C LYS A 355 3.22 -14.91 18.99
N LYS A 356 3.75 -15.18 20.19
CA LYS A 356 3.79 -14.20 21.28
C LYS A 356 4.70 -13.02 20.90
N GLY A 357 4.30 -11.82 21.28
CA GLY A 357 5.05 -10.58 21.04
C GLY A 357 4.87 -9.97 19.65
N LEU A 358 4.11 -10.62 18.76
CA LEU A 358 3.85 -10.10 17.42
C LEU A 358 2.86 -8.92 17.44
N LYS A 359 1.75 -9.06 18.18
CA LYS A 359 0.78 -7.97 18.38
C LYS A 359 1.31 -6.99 19.44
N PRO A 360 1.38 -5.68 19.15
CA PRO A 360 1.74 -4.67 20.14
C PRO A 360 0.81 -4.69 21.35
N LYS A 361 1.38 -4.74 22.57
CA LYS A 361 0.60 -4.76 23.84
C LYS A 361 -0.31 -3.55 24.01
N GLU A 362 0.02 -2.44 23.36
CA GLU A 362 -0.78 -1.21 23.40
C GLU A 362 -2.15 -1.41 22.73
N ILE A 363 -2.23 -2.20 21.65
CA ILE A 363 -3.50 -2.53 21.00
C ILE A 363 -4.41 -3.28 21.97
N ASP A 364 -3.90 -4.25 22.72
CA ASP A 364 -4.71 -4.99 23.69
C ASP A 364 -5.18 -4.09 24.85
N LYS A 365 -4.32 -3.20 25.33
CA LYS A 365 -4.66 -2.24 26.40
C LYS A 365 -5.76 -1.27 25.96
N LEU A 366 -5.58 -0.63 24.81
CA LEU A 366 -6.55 0.33 24.27
C LEU A 366 -7.83 -0.38 23.82
N GLY A 367 -7.72 -1.58 23.23
CA GLY A 367 -8.86 -2.41 22.83
C GLY A 367 -9.74 -2.78 24.03
N ALA A 368 -9.16 -3.12 25.18
CA ALA A 368 -9.92 -3.38 26.40
C ALA A 368 -10.69 -2.14 26.89
N LEU A 369 -10.09 -0.96 26.81
CA LEU A 369 -10.76 0.32 27.10
C LEU A 369 -11.85 0.64 26.07
N ALA A 370 -11.64 0.29 24.80
CA ALA A 370 -12.64 0.48 23.76
C ALA A 370 -13.85 -0.43 23.99
N VAL A 371 -13.64 -1.70 24.38
CA VAL A 371 -14.71 -2.66 24.70
C VAL A 371 -15.50 -2.27 25.94
N SER A 372 -14.86 -1.65 26.93
CA SER A 372 -15.54 -1.09 28.11
C SER A 372 -16.15 0.30 27.87
N GLU A 373 -16.07 0.82 26.63
CA GLU A 373 -16.52 2.16 26.24
C GLU A 373 -15.79 3.31 26.96
N GLU A 374 -14.71 3.04 27.70
CA GLU A 374 -13.92 4.02 28.46
C GLU A 374 -12.89 4.79 27.62
N LEU A 375 -12.61 4.34 26.39
CA LEU A 375 -11.60 4.96 25.53
C LEU A 375 -12.09 6.29 24.90
N HIS A 376 -11.28 7.34 24.99
CA HIS A 376 -11.57 8.65 24.40
C HIS A 376 -11.56 8.62 22.86
N ALA A 377 -12.30 9.52 22.21
CA ALA A 377 -12.45 9.56 20.76
C ALA A 377 -11.12 9.68 20.00
N CYS A 378 -10.19 10.52 20.48
CA CYS A 378 -8.88 10.66 19.84
C CYS A 378 -7.99 9.43 20.05
N ASP A 379 -8.17 8.71 21.16
CA ASP A 379 -7.46 7.46 21.42
C ASP A 379 -8.04 6.30 20.58
N LEU A 380 -9.30 6.38 20.12
CA LEU A 380 -9.83 5.46 19.10
C LEU A 380 -9.11 5.62 17.76
N ASN A 381 -8.83 6.86 17.34
CA ASN A 381 -8.03 7.10 16.13
C ASN A 381 -6.62 6.53 16.28
N ARG A 382 -6.02 6.68 17.47
CA ARG A 382 -4.72 6.10 17.78
C ARG A 382 -4.75 4.57 17.79
N LEU A 383 -5.76 3.96 18.40
CA LEU A 383 -5.95 2.50 18.39
C LEU A 383 -6.06 1.99 16.96
N LYS A 384 -6.90 2.64 16.13
CA LYS A 384 -7.02 2.31 14.72
C LYS A 384 -5.68 2.37 13.99
N GLN A 385 -4.90 3.43 14.18
CA GLN A 385 -3.59 3.55 13.54
C GLN A 385 -2.65 2.40 13.93
N LEU A 386 -2.64 2.02 15.22
CA LEU A 386 -1.84 0.89 15.69
C LEU A 386 -2.29 -0.44 15.08
N GLU A 387 -3.60 -0.65 14.92
CA GLU A 387 -4.17 -1.83 14.25
C GLU A 387 -3.87 -1.87 12.75
N ASP A 388 -3.90 -0.71 12.08
CA ASP A 388 -3.54 -0.58 10.67
C ASP A 388 -2.04 -0.86 10.46
N ASP A 389 -1.17 -0.32 11.32
CA ASP A 389 0.27 -0.60 11.31
C ASP A 389 0.57 -2.09 11.55
N PHE A 390 -0.17 -2.70 12.48
CA PHE A 390 -0.04 -4.13 12.75
C PHE A 390 -0.50 -4.99 11.56
N THR A 391 -1.57 -4.57 10.89
CA THR A 391 -2.05 -5.19 9.65
C THR A 391 -1.00 -5.14 8.55
N GLU A 392 -0.33 -3.99 8.37
CA GLU A 392 0.76 -3.83 7.41
C GLU A 392 1.91 -4.80 7.70
N ILE A 393 2.31 -4.95 8.97
CA ILE A 393 3.34 -5.92 9.37
C ILE A 393 2.95 -7.34 8.95
N LEU A 394 1.72 -7.76 9.22
CA LEU A 394 1.24 -9.11 8.89
C LEU A 394 1.19 -9.36 7.38
N LEU A 395 0.81 -8.35 6.59
CA LEU A 395 0.74 -8.44 5.13
C LEU A 395 2.09 -8.29 4.42
N THR A 396 3.14 -7.98 5.17
CA THR A 396 4.50 -7.81 4.65
C THR A 396 5.53 -8.81 5.17
N THR A 397 5.17 -9.66 6.14
CA THR A 397 6.04 -10.69 6.72
C THR A 397 5.58 -12.09 6.34
N ASP A 398 6.49 -13.07 6.20
CA ASP A 398 6.09 -14.44 5.87
C ASP A 398 5.17 -14.98 6.98
N PRO A 399 3.93 -15.43 6.66
CA PRO A 399 3.02 -15.97 7.66
C PRO A 399 3.60 -17.12 8.52
N LYS A 400 4.58 -17.87 8.02
CA LYS A 400 5.27 -18.91 8.82
C LYS A 400 6.07 -18.32 9.99
N ASP A 401 6.52 -17.08 9.83
CA ASP A 401 7.20 -16.34 10.89
C ASP A 401 6.21 -15.77 11.92
N ASN A 402 4.93 -15.68 11.57
CA ASN A 402 3.89 -15.06 12.41
C ASN A 402 3.03 -16.07 13.18
N PHE A 403 2.83 -17.27 12.63
CA PHE A 403 1.90 -18.27 13.18
C PHE A 403 2.60 -19.57 13.57
N ILE A 404 2.02 -20.26 14.55
CA ILE A 404 2.39 -21.61 14.96
C ILE A 404 1.21 -22.52 14.61
N VAL A 405 1.47 -23.53 13.79
CA VAL A 405 0.50 -24.58 13.46
C VAL A 405 0.92 -25.87 14.16
N THR A 406 0.01 -26.50 14.89
CA THR A 406 0.28 -27.71 15.67
C THR A 406 -0.76 -28.78 15.35
N GLU A 407 -0.31 -29.96 14.95
CA GLU A 407 -1.18 -31.13 14.80
C GLU A 407 -1.67 -31.55 16.18
N ILE A 408 -2.97 -31.86 16.30
CA ILE A 408 -3.57 -32.37 17.53
C ILE A 408 -4.03 -33.81 17.32
N VAL A 409 -3.60 -34.68 18.24
CA VAL A 409 -4.01 -36.08 18.30
C VAL A 409 -5.27 -36.17 19.17
N ASP A 410 -6.20 -37.04 18.80
CA ASP A 410 -7.45 -37.31 19.55
C ASP A 410 -8.41 -36.12 19.73
N PHE A 411 -8.45 -35.20 18.76
CA PHE A 411 -9.39 -34.09 18.77
C PHE A 411 -10.86 -34.56 18.81
N LYS A 412 -11.58 -34.15 19.87
CA LYS A 412 -13.00 -34.42 20.06
C LYS A 412 -13.84 -33.23 19.62
N TRP A 413 -14.79 -33.48 18.73
CA TRP A 413 -15.75 -32.47 18.30
C TRP A 413 -16.88 -32.33 19.31
N ASN A 414 -16.98 -31.16 19.96
CA ASN A 414 -17.96 -30.89 21.01
C ASN A 414 -18.66 -29.54 20.76
N PRO A 415 -19.73 -29.50 19.94
CA PRO A 415 -20.37 -28.25 19.56
C PRO A 415 -21.03 -27.55 20.75
N VAL A 416 -20.78 -26.25 20.87
CA VAL A 416 -21.43 -25.38 21.86
C VAL A 416 -22.66 -24.75 21.20
N LEU A 417 -23.84 -24.93 21.83
CA LEU A 417 -25.13 -24.44 21.31
C LEU A 417 -25.61 -23.13 21.98
N LYS A 418 -24.81 -22.59 22.90
CA LYS A 418 -25.11 -21.36 23.63
C LYS A 418 -24.48 -20.15 22.92
N ASN A 419 -25.26 -19.07 22.76
CA ASN A 419 -24.85 -17.86 22.03
C ASN A 419 -24.88 -16.63 22.97
N ASP A 420 -23.95 -16.56 23.91
CA ASP A 420 -23.85 -15.51 24.94
C ASP A 420 -22.63 -14.58 24.78
N TYR A 421 -22.10 -14.47 23.55
CA TYR A 421 -21.00 -13.57 23.21
C TYR A 421 -21.49 -12.13 22.96
N ILE A 422 -20.72 -11.14 23.42
CA ILE A 422 -21.01 -9.71 23.25
C ILE A 422 -20.67 -9.27 21.83
N LYS A 423 -21.54 -8.47 21.21
CA LYS A 423 -21.33 -7.88 19.88
C LYS A 423 -20.43 -6.64 19.96
N THR A 424 -19.12 -6.84 19.89
CA THR A 424 -18.12 -5.79 20.17
C THR A 424 -17.95 -4.74 19.06
N ASP A 425 -18.27 -5.07 17.81
CA ASP A 425 -18.09 -4.23 16.61
C ASP A 425 -18.98 -2.97 16.59
N ILE A 426 -20.03 -2.93 17.42
CA ILE A 426 -20.98 -1.81 17.46
C ILE A 426 -20.97 -1.01 18.77
N LEU A 427 -20.11 -1.36 19.73
CA LEU A 427 -20.11 -0.73 21.07
C LEU A 427 -19.84 0.77 20.98
N ASN A 428 -18.88 1.19 20.15
CA ASN A 428 -18.45 2.58 20.04
C ASN A 428 -19.12 3.36 18.90
N LYS A 429 -20.15 2.81 18.24
CA LYS A 429 -20.70 3.36 16.98
C LYS A 429 -21.27 4.79 17.08
N ASN A 430 -21.62 5.23 18.29
CA ASN A 430 -22.25 6.54 18.55
C ASN A 430 -21.28 7.56 19.17
N LYS A 431 -19.99 7.22 19.33
CA LYS A 431 -18.99 8.18 19.85
C LYS A 431 -18.76 9.28 18.83
N SER A 432 -18.68 10.53 19.32
CA SER A 432 -18.38 11.69 18.48
C SER A 432 -16.97 11.59 17.89
N ASN A 433 -16.79 12.13 16.68
CA ASN A 433 -15.47 12.25 16.07
C ASN A 433 -14.53 13.09 16.96
N CYS A 434 -13.24 12.77 16.95
CA CYS A 434 -12.22 13.61 17.57
C CYS A 434 -12.18 14.97 16.84
N THR A 435 -12.57 16.05 17.50
CA THR A 435 -12.31 17.43 17.07
C THR A 435 -10.87 17.79 17.45
N GLN A 436 -10.04 18.13 16.45
CA GLN A 436 -8.66 18.59 16.66
C GLN A 436 -8.60 19.97 17.32
#